data_AF-A0A0X3XKZ3-F1
#
_entry.id   AF-A0A0X3XKZ3-F1
#
_cell.length_a   1.000
_cell.length_b   1.000
_cell.length_c   1.000
_cell.angle_alpha   90.00
_cell.angle_beta   90.00
_cell.angle_gamma   90.00
#
_symmetry.space_group_name_H-M   'P 1'
#
loop_
_entity.id
_entity.type
_entity.pdbx_description
1 polymer ?
#
loop_
_entity_poly.entity_id
_entity_poly.type
_entity_poly.pdbx_seq_one_letter_code
_entity_poly.pdbx_strand_id
1 'polypeptide(L)'
;MSRALPMYNKRRVAFVGGAAAVALSGTVIAGFALAGEDGRAADSARTLAGPGTITCPDLTGKLPAVPASAQAEVDRNLAQLRTQIDEANQRLADTAGQGGPDFVQNAILGPLKDKRVAALNRIETAIGRAAAKPDGLEAFAACTLTR
;
A
#
# COMPACT_ATOMS: atom_id res chain seq x y z
N MET A 1 14.43 49.70 -7.34
CA MET A 1 15.91 49.71 -7.35
C MET A 1 16.41 49.09 -6.06
N SER A 2 17.56 48.41 -6.13
CA SER A 2 18.25 47.69 -5.04
C SER A 2 17.80 46.25 -4.83
N ARG A 3 18.68 45.25 -4.75
CA ARG A 3 20.07 45.03 -5.19
C ARG A 3 20.33 43.53 -4.93
N ALA A 4 21.12 42.91 -5.78
CA ALA A 4 21.44 41.48 -5.77
C ALA A 4 22.19 40.99 -4.50
N LEU A 5 21.98 39.69 -4.19
CA LEU A 5 22.94 38.59 -3.86
C LEU A 5 24.13 38.88 -2.89
N PRO A 6 24.61 37.93 -2.04
CA PRO A 6 24.94 36.56 -2.47
C PRO A 6 24.81 35.41 -1.44
N MET A 7 24.83 34.21 -2.03
CA MET A 7 25.16 32.92 -1.42
C MET A 7 26.56 32.93 -0.80
N TYR A 8 26.65 32.60 0.50
CA TYR A 8 27.83 32.09 1.22
C TYR A 8 27.30 31.64 2.59
N ASN A 9 27.51 30.44 3.12
CA ASN A 9 28.85 29.98 3.44
C ASN A 9 28.89 28.47 3.72
N LYS A 10 29.86 27.84 3.08
CA LYS A 10 30.36 26.49 3.30
C LYS A 10 31.01 26.43 4.69
N ARG A 11 30.40 25.75 5.66
CA ARG A 11 31.11 25.28 6.86
C ARG A 11 30.97 23.76 6.99
N ARG A 12 31.93 23.08 6.36
CA ARG A 12 32.45 21.81 6.86
C ARG A 12 32.94 22.08 8.28
N VAL A 13 32.41 21.36 9.26
CA VAL A 13 33.08 21.14 10.54
C VAL A 13 33.09 19.64 10.77
N ALA A 14 34.30 19.12 10.78
CA ALA A 14 34.67 17.77 11.14
C ALA A 14 34.86 17.67 12.67
N PHE A 15 35.14 16.43 13.11
CA PHE A 15 35.68 15.99 14.41
C PHE A 15 34.66 15.62 15.49
N VAL A 16 34.55 14.30 15.78
CA VAL A 16 35.10 13.59 16.97
C VAL A 16 34.00 13.47 18.02
N GLY A 17 33.69 12.34 18.65
CA GLY A 17 34.25 11.00 18.71
C GLY A 17 33.33 10.20 19.66
N GLY A 18 33.49 8.88 19.69
CA GLY A 18 32.68 8.04 20.59
C GLY A 18 32.65 6.59 20.16
N ALA A 19 33.82 5.96 20.16
CA ALA A 19 33.91 4.51 20.13
C ALA A 19 33.35 3.96 21.45
N ALA A 20 32.21 3.26 21.39
CA ALA A 20 31.82 2.34 22.45
C ALA A 20 32.53 1.01 22.19
N ALA A 21 33.60 0.76 22.95
CA ALA A 21 34.31 -0.51 22.96
C ALA A 21 33.41 -1.60 23.56
N VAL A 22 33.07 -2.62 22.78
CA VAL A 22 32.53 -3.90 23.28
C VAL A 22 33.63 -4.94 23.17
N ALA A 23 34.33 -5.15 24.27
CA ALA A 23 35.06 -6.37 24.59
C ALA A 23 34.54 -6.74 25.99
N LEU A 24 34.13 -7.95 26.34
CA LEU A 24 34.70 -9.30 26.23
C LEU A 24 33.46 -10.23 26.38
N SER A 25 33.31 -11.45 25.87
CA SER A 25 34.18 -12.63 25.87
C SER A 25 33.35 -13.74 25.18
N GLY A 26 33.98 -14.58 24.38
CA GLY A 26 33.31 -15.62 23.59
C GLY A 26 32.57 -16.66 24.42
N THR A 27 31.38 -17.03 23.97
CA THR A 27 30.73 -18.29 24.32
C THR A 27 30.54 -19.09 23.04
N VAL A 28 31.32 -20.18 22.94
CA VAL A 28 31.12 -21.24 21.96
C VAL A 28 29.85 -21.97 22.39
N ILE A 29 28.81 -21.95 21.55
CA ILE A 29 27.60 -22.74 21.78
C ILE A 29 27.93 -24.20 21.46
N ALA A 30 28.42 -24.92 22.47
CA ALA A 30 28.46 -26.38 22.47
C ALA A 30 27.11 -26.89 23.00
N GLY A 31 26.48 -27.78 22.22
CA GLY A 31 25.13 -28.27 22.44
C GLY A 31 24.94 -28.96 23.79
N PHE A 32 23.88 -28.55 24.49
CA PHE A 32 23.25 -29.40 25.50
C PHE A 32 22.11 -30.14 24.84
N ALA A 33 22.37 -31.42 24.56
CA ALA A 33 21.35 -32.40 24.27
C ALA A 33 20.49 -32.59 25.53
N LEU A 34 19.21 -32.21 25.45
CA LEU A 34 18.16 -32.80 26.26
C LEU A 34 17.38 -33.78 25.39
N ALA A 35 17.37 -35.01 25.87
CA ALA A 35 16.85 -36.20 25.22
C ALA A 35 15.32 -36.23 25.15
N GLY A 36 14.83 -36.83 24.05
CA GLY A 36 13.56 -37.55 23.98
C GLY A 36 12.32 -36.71 23.71
N GLU A 37 11.88 -36.67 22.44
CA GLU A 37 10.66 -37.36 22.06
C GLU A 37 10.55 -37.47 20.53
N ASP A 38 10.30 -38.69 20.07
CA ASP A 38 9.98 -39.05 18.70
C ASP A 38 8.85 -38.19 18.12
N GLY A 39 9.11 -37.55 16.98
CA GLY A 39 8.10 -36.77 16.29
C GLY A 39 8.56 -36.31 14.92
N ARG A 40 8.51 -37.21 13.94
CA ARG A 40 8.44 -36.83 12.54
C ARG A 40 7.30 -35.81 12.36
N ALA A 41 7.64 -34.55 12.13
CA ALA A 41 6.84 -33.61 11.38
C ALA A 41 7.84 -32.71 10.67
N ALA A 42 8.39 -33.18 9.55
CA ALA A 42 7.83 -32.83 8.26
C ALA A 42 7.62 -31.31 8.20
N ASP A 43 8.63 -30.65 7.66
CA ASP A 43 8.46 -29.58 6.67
C ASP A 43 7.00 -29.18 6.49
N SER A 44 6.55 -28.32 7.39
CA SER A 44 5.43 -27.44 7.14
C SER A 44 6.02 -26.06 7.13
N ALA A 45 7.00 -25.86 6.24
CA ALA A 45 6.99 -24.65 5.45
C ALA A 45 5.59 -24.62 4.83
N ARG A 46 4.63 -24.05 5.59
CA ARG A 46 3.37 -23.57 5.03
C ARG A 46 3.84 -22.77 3.85
N THR A 47 3.69 -23.32 2.65
CA THR A 47 3.75 -22.57 1.43
C THR A 47 2.88 -21.37 1.73
N LEU A 48 3.53 -20.22 1.97
CA LEU A 48 2.85 -18.96 2.15
C LEU A 48 2.16 -18.82 0.81
N ALA A 49 0.90 -19.26 0.74
CA ALA A 49 0.01 -18.91 -0.33
C ALA A 49 0.25 -17.43 -0.51
N GLY A 50 0.73 -17.04 -1.69
CA GLY A 50 1.29 -15.71 -1.90
C GLY A 50 0.35 -14.63 -1.39
N PRO A 51 0.83 -13.38 -1.23
CA PRO A 51 0.08 -12.27 -0.63
C PRO A 51 -1.38 -12.13 -1.06
N GLY A 52 -1.74 -12.71 -2.21
CA GLY A 52 -2.98 -12.50 -2.91
C GLY A 52 -2.83 -11.26 -3.78
N THR A 53 -3.79 -11.05 -4.66
CA THR A 53 -3.86 -9.83 -5.48
C THR A 53 -5.14 -9.11 -5.11
N ILE A 54 -5.08 -7.78 -5.04
CA ILE A 54 -6.28 -6.97 -4.82
C ILE A 54 -7.02 -6.85 -6.14
N THR A 55 -8.23 -7.39 -6.17
CA THR A 55 -9.15 -7.30 -7.30
C THR A 55 -10.25 -6.31 -6.95
N CYS A 56 -10.47 -5.32 -7.82
CA CYS A 56 -11.56 -4.38 -7.66
C CYS A 56 -12.62 -4.59 -8.76
N PRO A 57 -13.91 -4.37 -8.49
CA PRO A 57 -14.97 -4.48 -9.49
C PRO A 57 -14.70 -3.57 -10.70
N ASP A 58 -15.06 -4.01 -11.90
CA ASP A 58 -15.01 -3.12 -13.05
C ASP A 58 -16.22 -2.17 -13.06
N LEU A 59 -16.01 -0.95 -13.57
CA LEU A 59 -17.03 0.08 -13.69
C LEU A 59 -17.50 0.22 -15.14
N THR A 60 -16.76 -0.34 -16.10
CA THR A 60 -17.16 -0.36 -17.51
C THR A 60 -18.47 -1.14 -17.65
N GLY A 61 -19.51 -0.45 -18.09
CA GLY A 61 -20.89 -0.98 -18.19
C GLY A 61 -21.82 -0.66 -17.02
N LYS A 62 -21.33 -0.03 -15.94
CA LYS A 62 -22.18 0.56 -14.88
C LYS A 62 -22.31 2.08 -14.99
N LEU A 63 -21.36 2.72 -15.66
CA LEU A 63 -21.42 4.13 -15.96
C LEU A 63 -22.40 4.39 -17.12
N PRO A 64 -23.35 5.34 -16.98
CA PRO A 64 -24.11 5.83 -18.12
C PRO A 64 -23.19 6.51 -19.13
N ALA A 65 -23.72 6.91 -20.30
CA ALA A 65 -22.94 7.59 -21.32
C ALA A 65 -22.19 8.80 -20.72
N VAL A 66 -20.86 8.69 -20.60
CA VAL A 66 -20.02 9.73 -20.03
C VAL A 66 -19.93 10.87 -21.06
N PRO A 67 -20.38 12.09 -20.73
CA PRO A 67 -20.29 13.22 -21.64
C PRO A 67 -18.82 13.57 -21.91
N ALA A 68 -18.50 13.99 -23.14
CA ALA A 68 -17.13 14.30 -23.56
C ALA A 68 -16.46 15.39 -22.69
N SER A 69 -17.26 16.31 -22.14
CA SER A 69 -16.78 17.34 -21.20
C SER A 69 -16.29 16.77 -19.86
N ALA A 70 -16.76 15.60 -19.45
CA ALA A 70 -16.37 14.94 -18.20
C ALA A 70 -15.28 13.88 -18.38
N GLN A 71 -15.04 13.38 -19.60
CA GLN A 71 -14.09 12.28 -19.86
C GLN A 71 -12.70 12.54 -19.26
N ALA A 72 -12.12 13.71 -19.53
CA ALA A 72 -10.79 14.03 -19.00
C ALA A 72 -10.71 14.08 -17.47
N GLU A 73 -11.82 14.44 -16.79
CA GLU A 73 -11.88 14.41 -15.32
C GLU A 73 -12.05 12.99 -14.80
N VAL A 74 -12.91 12.19 -15.44
CA VAL A 74 -13.08 10.77 -15.12
C VAL A 74 -11.76 10.00 -15.29
N ASP A 75 -11.08 10.18 -16.42
CA ASP A 75 -9.81 9.51 -16.71
C ASP A 75 -8.72 9.84 -15.69
N ARG A 76 -8.63 11.11 -15.27
CA ARG A 76 -7.70 11.52 -14.20
C ARG A 76 -8.01 10.84 -12.87
N ASN A 77 -9.29 10.77 -12.48
CA ASN A 77 -9.69 10.10 -11.24
C ASN A 77 -9.41 8.59 -11.31
N LEU A 78 -9.66 7.94 -12.46
CA LEU A 78 -9.37 6.52 -12.67
C LEU A 78 -7.86 6.23 -12.64
N ALA A 79 -7.04 7.09 -13.24
CA ALA A 79 -5.58 6.97 -13.20
C ALA A 79 -5.03 7.11 -11.77
N GLN A 80 -5.54 8.08 -11.01
CA GLN A 80 -5.20 8.26 -9.59
C GLN A 80 -5.62 7.03 -8.76
N LEU A 81 -6.81 6.49 -9.01
CA LEU A 81 -7.28 5.29 -8.34
C LEU A 81 -6.37 4.09 -8.63
N ARG A 82 -5.95 3.93 -9.89
CA ARG A 82 -5.06 2.84 -10.29
C ARG A 82 -3.71 2.91 -9.60
N THR A 83 -3.13 4.11 -9.51
CA THR A 83 -1.90 4.36 -8.74
C THR A 83 -2.06 3.92 -7.27
N GLN A 84 -3.18 4.26 -6.63
CA GLN A 84 -3.44 3.91 -5.23
C GLN A 84 -3.67 2.40 -5.02
N ILE A 85 -4.24 1.71 -6.02
CA ILE A 85 -4.35 0.24 -6.03
C ILE A 85 -2.97 -0.40 -6.15
N ASP A 86 -2.10 0.13 -7.01
CA ASP A 86 -0.73 -0.37 -7.17
C ASP A 86 0.09 -0.18 -5.89
N GLU A 87 0.00 0.98 -5.25
CA GLU A 87 0.60 1.22 -3.92
C GLU A 87 0.08 0.25 -2.86
N ALA A 88 -1.24 -0.05 -2.87
CA ALA A 88 -1.83 -1.00 -1.93
C ALA A 88 -1.38 -2.44 -2.20
N ASN A 89 -1.27 -2.85 -3.47
CA ASN A 89 -0.73 -4.15 -3.86
C ASN A 89 0.76 -4.28 -3.49
N GLN A 90 1.54 -3.21 -3.66
CA GLN A 90 2.94 -3.20 -3.24
C GLN A 90 3.04 -3.36 -1.72
N ARG A 91 2.25 -2.61 -0.94
CA ARG A 91 2.19 -2.78 0.52
C ARG A 91 1.76 -4.19 0.92
N LEU A 92 0.81 -4.79 0.20
CA LEU A 92 0.37 -6.16 0.42
C LEU A 92 1.52 -7.16 0.23
N ALA A 93 2.31 -6.98 -0.83
CA ALA A 93 3.50 -7.80 -1.08
C ALA A 93 4.58 -7.61 -0.01
N ASP A 94 4.87 -6.36 0.36
CA ASP A 94 5.90 -6.01 1.34
C ASP A 94 5.56 -6.51 2.75
N THR A 95 4.27 -6.57 3.07
CA THR A 95 3.75 -7.05 4.37
C THR A 95 3.23 -8.48 4.32
N ALA A 96 3.46 -9.19 3.21
CA ALA A 96 3.03 -10.58 3.06
C ALA A 96 3.69 -11.47 4.14
N GLY A 97 2.86 -12.09 4.98
CA GLY A 97 3.34 -12.88 6.12
C GLY A 97 3.74 -12.06 7.36
N GLN A 98 3.61 -10.73 7.33
CA GLN A 98 3.88 -9.82 8.44
C GLN A 98 2.60 -9.04 8.78
N GLY A 99 1.85 -9.54 9.74
CA GLY A 99 0.56 -8.97 10.13
C GLY A 99 -0.47 -10.08 10.30
N GLY A 100 -1.23 -10.04 11.39
CA GLY A 100 -2.23 -11.05 11.70
C GLY A 100 -3.28 -11.23 10.59
N PRO A 101 -4.19 -12.22 10.76
CA PRO A 101 -5.17 -12.59 9.72
C PRO A 101 -6.00 -11.41 9.19
N ASP A 102 -6.22 -10.37 10.00
CA ASP A 102 -7.03 -9.20 9.64
C ASP A 102 -6.21 -7.97 9.19
N PHE A 103 -4.88 -8.05 9.12
CA PHE A 103 -4.05 -6.89 8.75
C PHE A 103 -4.38 -6.39 7.35
N VAL A 104 -4.51 -7.29 6.37
CA VAL A 104 -4.84 -6.93 4.99
C VAL A 104 -6.22 -6.27 4.91
N GLN A 105 -7.21 -6.79 5.64
CA GLN A 105 -8.55 -6.22 5.68
C GLN A 105 -8.56 -4.80 6.26
N ASN A 106 -7.91 -4.60 7.42
CA ASN A 106 -7.98 -3.33 8.13
C ASN A 106 -7.02 -2.26 7.60
N ALA A 107 -5.79 -2.64 7.24
CA ALA A 107 -4.72 -1.70 6.92
C ALA A 107 -4.49 -1.51 5.41
N ILE A 108 -5.06 -2.38 4.56
CA ILE A 108 -4.91 -2.31 3.11
C ILE A 108 -6.27 -2.09 2.45
N LEU A 109 -7.22 -3.00 2.66
CA LEU A 109 -8.52 -2.95 1.97
C LEU A 109 -9.44 -1.85 2.52
N GLY A 110 -9.40 -1.56 3.82
CA GLY A 110 -10.13 -0.44 4.42
C GLY A 110 -9.79 0.92 3.78
N PRO A 111 -8.51 1.37 3.86
CA PRO A 111 -8.10 2.63 3.23
C PRO A 111 -8.31 2.66 1.72
N LEU A 112 -8.16 1.52 1.04
CA LEU A 112 -8.39 1.42 -0.40
C LEU A 112 -9.86 1.63 -0.76
N LYS A 113 -10.77 1.04 0.02
CA LYS A 113 -12.22 1.24 -0.14
C LYS A 113 -12.58 2.72 0.00
N ASP A 114 -12.12 3.39 1.05
CA ASP A 114 -12.46 4.81 1.28
C ASP A 114 -11.94 5.72 0.16
N LYS A 115 -10.70 5.46 -0.28
CA LYS A 115 -10.11 6.13 -1.44
C LYS A 115 -10.93 5.94 -2.71
N ARG A 116 -11.38 4.71 -2.95
CA ARG A 116 -12.20 4.37 -4.11
C ARG A 116 -13.59 4.98 -4.05
N VAL A 117 -14.24 4.98 -2.88
CA VAL A 117 -15.50 5.71 -2.65
C VAL A 117 -15.33 7.19 -3.01
N ALA A 118 -14.27 7.83 -2.51
CA ALA A 118 -14.01 9.24 -2.79
C ALA A 118 -13.75 9.52 -4.28
N ALA A 119 -13.04 8.63 -4.99
CA ALA A 119 -12.83 8.75 -6.43
C ALA A 119 -14.14 8.59 -7.22
N LEU A 120 -14.96 7.61 -6.85
CA LEU A 120 -16.26 7.35 -7.46
C LEU A 120 -17.23 8.52 -7.25
N ASN A 121 -17.30 9.09 -6.05
CA ASN A 121 -18.12 10.26 -5.77
C ASN A 121 -17.70 11.50 -6.60
N ARG A 122 -16.39 11.68 -6.84
CA ARG A 122 -15.89 12.71 -7.76
C ARG A 122 -16.32 12.46 -9.21
N ILE A 123 -16.28 11.20 -9.66
CA ILE A 123 -16.78 10.80 -10.99
C ILE A 123 -18.28 11.08 -11.12
N GLU A 124 -19.10 10.69 -10.13
CA GLU A 124 -20.53 11.01 -10.13
C GLU A 124 -20.78 12.51 -10.22
N THR A 125 -20.02 13.30 -9.44
CA THR A 125 -20.12 14.77 -9.46
C THR A 125 -19.70 15.35 -10.81
N ALA A 126 -18.62 14.84 -11.41
CA ALA A 126 -18.14 15.31 -12.73
C ALA A 126 -19.19 15.02 -13.82
N ILE A 127 -19.79 13.84 -13.81
CA ILE A 127 -20.88 13.47 -14.73
C ILE A 127 -22.12 14.32 -14.45
N GLY A 128 -22.50 14.49 -13.18
CA GLY A 128 -23.66 15.27 -12.73
C GLY A 128 -23.64 16.76 -13.10
N ARG A 129 -22.45 17.31 -13.43
CA ARG A 129 -22.32 18.68 -13.96
C ARG A 129 -22.71 18.80 -15.43
N ALA A 130 -22.63 17.72 -16.20
CA ALA A 130 -22.84 17.72 -17.65
C ALA A 130 -24.01 16.83 -18.11
N ALA A 131 -24.48 15.93 -17.26
CA ALA A 131 -25.59 15.00 -17.50
C ALA A 131 -26.30 14.65 -16.18
N ALA A 132 -27.29 13.75 -16.23
CA ALA A 132 -27.90 13.21 -15.01
C ALA A 132 -26.84 12.52 -14.15
N LYS A 133 -26.79 12.86 -12.87
CA LYS A 133 -25.85 12.27 -11.90
C LYS A 133 -26.13 10.77 -11.76
N PRO A 134 -25.16 9.90 -11.99
CA PRO A 134 -25.28 8.50 -11.60
C PRO A 134 -25.16 8.41 -10.07
N ASP A 135 -26.00 7.59 -9.45
CA ASP A 135 -25.95 7.32 -8.02
C ASP A 135 -25.61 5.84 -7.77
N GLY A 136 -24.97 5.56 -6.64
CA GLY A 136 -24.68 4.20 -6.20
C GLY A 136 -23.42 3.61 -6.82
N LEU A 137 -22.52 4.42 -7.40
CA LEU A 137 -21.23 3.91 -7.84
C LEU A 137 -20.39 3.44 -6.65
N GLU A 138 -20.61 3.98 -5.45
CA GLU A 138 -19.86 3.63 -4.24
C GLU A 138 -20.04 2.16 -3.84
N ALA A 139 -21.13 1.51 -4.26
CA ALA A 139 -21.33 0.07 -4.08
C ALA A 139 -20.23 -0.77 -4.77
N PHE A 140 -19.60 -0.21 -5.81
CA PHE A 140 -18.49 -0.84 -6.56
C PHE A 140 -17.11 -0.41 -6.05
N ALA A 141 -17.06 0.27 -4.89
CA ALA A 141 -15.81 0.69 -4.26
C ALA A 141 -15.11 -0.42 -3.46
N ALA A 142 -15.85 -1.45 -3.06
CA ALA A 142 -15.28 -2.56 -2.29
C ALA A 142 -14.38 -3.42 -3.18
N CYS A 143 -13.07 -3.39 -2.91
CA CYS A 143 -12.12 -4.33 -3.50
C CYS A 143 -11.97 -5.56 -2.60
N THR A 144 -11.62 -6.70 -3.20
CA THR A 144 -11.44 -7.97 -2.51
C THR A 144 -10.01 -8.48 -2.70
N LEU A 145 -9.55 -9.29 -1.74
CA LEU A 145 -8.31 -10.04 -1.89
C LEU A 145 -8.63 -11.37 -2.58
N THR A 146 -8.01 -11.63 -3.72
CA THR A 146 -8.06 -12.93 -4.41
C THR A 146 -6.74 -13.66 -4.16
N ARG A 147 -6.80 -14.91 -3.70
CA ARG A 147 -5.62 -15.77 -3.46
C ARG A 147 -5.66 -17.01 -4.34
#